data_AF-A0A1C0VG16-F1
#
_entry.id   AF-A0A1C0VG16-F1
#
_cell.length_a   1.000
_cell.length_b   1.000
_cell.length_c   1.000
_cell.angle_alpha   90.00
_cell.angle_beta   90.00
_cell.angle_gamma   90.00
#
_symmetry.space_group_name_H-M   'P 1'
#
loop_
_entity.id
_entity.type
_entity.pdbx_description
1 polymer ?
#
loop_
_entity_poly.entity_id
_entity_poly.type
_entity_poly.pdbx_seq_one_letter_code
_entity_poly.pdbx_strand_id
1 'polypeptide(L)'
;MTDQSASIRHPSEIFVEAAEAWDLKLLYRDLSSTKGKPLTPTEKVHLRGILCGNSPGEIADQLQKQANGVETDLAATVYRYVKELVGLGNTKLSSWREVPQLLESAGYKIPQPAQLRDVDPNASTINITNINIEHNKLVFMIKLEIPTKSQQDD
;
A
#
# COMPACT_ATOMS: atom_id res chain seq x y z
N MET A 1 -11.96 -42.71 11.11
CA MET A 1 -13.15 -41.93 10.73
C MET A 1 -12.73 -40.47 10.62
N THR A 2 -12.45 -40.02 9.41
CA THR A 2 -12.04 -38.65 9.10
C THR A 2 -13.29 -37.79 8.94
N ASP A 3 -13.71 -37.13 10.03
CA ASP A 3 -14.56 -35.95 9.93
C ASP A 3 -13.64 -34.73 10.00
N GLN A 4 -13.12 -34.33 8.84
CA GLN A 4 -12.59 -32.97 8.68
C GLN A 4 -13.69 -32.19 7.98
N SER A 5 -14.58 -31.63 8.80
CA SER A 5 -15.44 -30.52 8.41
C SER A 5 -14.56 -29.43 7.78
N ALA A 6 -14.62 -29.32 6.45
CA ALA A 6 -13.98 -28.25 5.71
C ALA A 6 -14.59 -26.93 6.18
N SER A 7 -13.92 -26.28 7.13
CA SER A 7 -14.31 -24.97 7.64
C SER A 7 -14.19 -23.99 6.47
N ILE A 8 -15.32 -23.68 5.84
CA ILE A 8 -15.43 -22.63 4.83
C ILE A 8 -14.96 -21.34 5.52
N ARG A 9 -13.77 -20.85 5.15
CA ARG A 9 -13.25 -19.60 5.71
C ARG A 9 -14.21 -18.49 5.33
N HIS A 10 -14.67 -17.70 6.30
CA HIS A 10 -15.56 -16.60 6.00
C HIS A 10 -14.77 -15.56 5.17
N PRO A 11 -15.36 -14.89 4.16
CA PRO A 11 -14.65 -13.90 3.34
C PRO A 11 -13.92 -12.84 4.17
N SER A 12 -14.48 -12.46 5.32
CA SER A 12 -13.84 -11.53 6.26
C SER A 12 -12.47 -11.99 6.79
N GLU A 13 -12.19 -13.29 6.81
CA GLU A 13 -10.99 -13.89 7.41
C GLU A 13 -9.89 -14.23 6.39
N ILE A 14 -10.17 -14.08 5.09
CA ILE A 14 -9.20 -14.39 4.03
C ILE A 14 -8.31 -13.16 3.77
N PHE A 15 -7.00 -13.38 3.71
CA PHE A 15 -5.96 -12.37 3.47
C PHE A 15 -5.94 -11.24 4.53
N VAL A 16 -6.20 -11.57 5.80
CA VAL A 16 -6.24 -10.59 6.90
C VAL A 16 -4.88 -9.96 7.18
N GLU A 17 -3.80 -10.67 6.85
CA GLU A 17 -2.41 -10.21 6.96
C GLU A 17 -2.12 -8.97 6.11
N ALA A 18 -2.94 -8.65 5.11
CA ALA A 18 -2.86 -7.38 4.39
C ALA A 18 -2.92 -6.16 5.33
N ALA A 19 -3.63 -6.28 6.47
CA ALA A 19 -3.74 -5.21 7.46
C ALA A 19 -2.42 -4.87 8.17
N GLU A 20 -1.41 -5.75 8.10
CA GLU A 20 -0.11 -5.52 8.72
C GLU A 20 0.76 -4.53 7.92
N ALA A 21 0.57 -4.50 6.60
CA ALA A 21 1.37 -3.67 5.69
C ALA A 21 0.57 -2.49 5.08
N TRP A 22 -0.76 -2.55 5.10
CA TRP A 22 -1.63 -1.61 4.40
C TRP A 22 -2.67 -0.97 5.30
N ASP A 23 -2.92 0.33 5.13
CA ASP A 23 -4.03 1.00 5.81
C ASP A 23 -5.35 0.65 5.10
N LEU A 24 -5.87 -0.53 5.44
CA LEU A 24 -7.12 -1.03 4.86
C LEU A 24 -8.32 -0.13 5.19
N LYS A 25 -8.30 0.56 6.33
CA LYS A 25 -9.39 1.47 6.73
C LYS A 25 -9.44 2.66 5.78
N LEU A 26 -8.29 3.26 5.51
CA LEU A 26 -8.15 4.37 4.58
C LEU A 26 -8.49 3.93 3.14
N LEU A 27 -7.93 2.81 2.69
CA LEU A 27 -8.22 2.23 1.37
C LEU A 27 -9.70 1.97 1.16
N TYR A 28 -10.37 1.31 2.11
CA TYR A 28 -11.79 0.99 1.96
C TYR A 28 -12.66 2.23 1.94
N ARG A 29 -12.32 3.25 2.74
CA ARG A 29 -13.03 4.53 2.76
C ARG A 29 -12.90 5.22 1.40
N ASP A 30 -11.68 5.37 0.91
CA ASP A 30 -11.42 6.15 -0.30
C ASP A 30 -11.96 5.44 -1.54
N LEU A 31 -11.76 4.11 -1.66
CA LEU A 31 -12.35 3.32 -2.74
C LEU A 31 -13.89 3.33 -2.70
N SER A 32 -14.51 3.32 -1.51
CA SER A 32 -15.98 3.44 -1.39
C SER A 32 -16.47 4.82 -1.84
N SER A 33 -15.71 5.89 -1.56
CA SER A 33 -15.99 7.25 -2.04
C SER A 33 -15.87 7.33 -3.55
N THR A 34 -14.80 6.78 -4.14
CA THR A 34 -14.60 6.71 -5.59
C THR A 34 -15.71 5.93 -6.29
N LYS A 35 -16.09 4.78 -5.72
CA LYS A 35 -17.17 3.92 -6.23
C LYS A 35 -18.57 4.53 -6.05
N GLY A 36 -18.73 5.49 -5.12
CA GLY A 36 -20.01 6.08 -4.72
C GLY A 36 -20.90 5.15 -3.87
N LYS A 37 -20.42 3.97 -3.48
CA LYS A 37 -21.13 3.01 -2.61
C LYS A 37 -20.13 2.15 -1.83
N PRO A 38 -20.55 1.53 -0.71
CA PRO A 38 -19.68 0.67 0.08
C PRO A 38 -19.07 -0.47 -0.76
N LEU A 39 -17.82 -0.81 -0.45
CA LEU A 39 -17.20 -2.06 -0.91
C LEU A 39 -17.93 -3.27 -0.33
N THR A 40 -18.28 -4.20 -1.19
CA THR A 40 -18.84 -5.50 -0.84
C THR A 40 -17.78 -6.38 -0.17
N PRO A 41 -18.18 -7.40 0.60
CA PRO A 41 -17.24 -8.33 1.23
C PRO A 41 -16.28 -8.98 0.22
N THR A 42 -16.78 -9.33 -0.98
CA THR A 42 -15.98 -9.92 -2.06
C THR A 42 -14.90 -8.97 -2.56
N GLU A 43 -15.25 -7.70 -2.84
CA GLU A 43 -14.27 -6.71 -3.28
C GLU A 43 -13.17 -6.48 -2.23
N LYS A 44 -13.53 -6.49 -0.94
CA LYS A 44 -12.55 -6.39 0.15
C LYS A 44 -11.60 -7.59 0.21
N VAL A 45 -12.10 -8.81 -0.04
CA VAL A 45 -11.22 -10.00 -0.13
C VAL A 45 -10.30 -9.89 -1.33
N HIS A 46 -10.84 -9.56 -2.51
CA HIS A 46 -10.06 -9.44 -3.72
C HIS A 46 -8.97 -8.39 -3.58
N LEU A 47 -9.28 -7.21 -3.02
CA LEU A 47 -8.29 -6.18 -2.73
C LEU A 47 -7.19 -6.72 -1.80
N ARG A 48 -7.56 -7.33 -0.67
CA ARG A 48 -6.57 -7.89 0.28
C ARG A 48 -5.68 -8.96 -0.36
N GLY A 49 -6.26 -9.85 -1.17
CA GLY A 49 -5.49 -10.88 -1.89
C GLY A 49 -4.40 -10.28 -2.79
N ILE A 50 -4.76 -9.25 -3.56
CA ILE A 50 -3.81 -8.51 -4.41
C ILE A 50 -2.76 -7.79 -3.58
N LEU A 51 -3.14 -7.15 -2.47
CA LEU A 51 -2.23 -6.44 -1.58
C LEU A 51 -1.24 -7.37 -0.86
N CYS A 52 -1.64 -8.62 -0.62
CA CYS A 52 -0.76 -9.69 -0.14
C CYS A 52 0.14 -10.27 -1.24
N GLY A 53 0.01 -9.82 -2.50
CA GLY A 53 0.82 -10.31 -3.61
C GLY A 53 0.33 -11.62 -4.24
N ASN A 54 -0.93 -12.00 -4.02
CA ASN A 54 -1.54 -13.17 -4.66
C ASN A 54 -2.07 -12.82 -6.05
N SER A 55 -1.93 -13.75 -6.98
CA SER A 55 -2.55 -13.68 -8.31
C SER A 55 -4.06 -13.94 -8.25
N PRO A 56 -4.84 -13.55 -9.29
CA PRO A 56 -6.26 -13.87 -9.37
C PRO A 56 -6.58 -15.36 -9.25
N GLY A 57 -5.70 -16.24 -9.77
CA GLY A 57 -5.83 -17.68 -9.62
C GLY A 57 -5.70 -18.14 -8.17
N GLU A 58 -4.67 -17.68 -7.47
CA GLU A 58 -4.46 -17.99 -6.04
C GLU A 58 -5.61 -17.46 -5.16
N ILE A 59 -6.15 -16.29 -5.50
CA ILE A 59 -7.33 -15.73 -4.82
C ILE A 59 -8.56 -16.60 -5.08
N ALA A 60 -8.73 -17.12 -6.29
CA ALA A 60 -9.84 -17.98 -6.68
C ALA A 60 -9.79 -19.33 -5.96
N ASP A 61 -8.60 -19.93 -5.86
CA ASP A 61 -8.37 -21.17 -5.11
C ASP A 61 -8.76 -21.01 -3.64
N GLN A 62 -8.34 -19.90 -3.01
CA GLN A 62 -8.68 -19.59 -1.61
C GLN A 62 -10.18 -19.33 -1.40
N LEU A 63 -10.87 -18.87 -2.44
CA LEU A 63 -12.31 -18.61 -2.43
C LEU A 63 -13.15 -19.78 -2.92
N GLN A 64 -12.53 -20.89 -3.33
CA GLN A 64 -13.20 -22.02 -4.01
C GLN A 64 -14.05 -21.55 -5.20
N LYS A 65 -13.54 -20.58 -5.96
CA LYS A 65 -14.18 -19.99 -7.14
C LYS A 65 -13.37 -20.29 -8.41
N GLN A 66 -14.00 -20.08 -9.55
CA GLN A 66 -13.32 -20.16 -10.84
C GLN A 66 -12.41 -18.95 -11.06
N ALA A 67 -11.15 -19.18 -11.45
CA ALA A 67 -10.15 -18.13 -11.69
C ALA A 67 -10.64 -17.06 -12.67
N ASN A 68 -11.27 -17.46 -13.79
CA ASN A 68 -11.81 -16.55 -14.79
C ASN A 68 -12.88 -15.59 -14.20
N GLY A 69 -13.67 -16.07 -13.24
CA GLY A 69 -14.66 -15.24 -12.55
C GLY A 69 -14.00 -14.18 -11.68
N VAL A 70 -12.96 -14.56 -10.93
CA VAL A 70 -12.21 -13.64 -10.07
C VAL A 70 -11.44 -12.60 -10.89
N GLU A 71 -10.84 -12.98 -12.02
CA GLU A 71 -10.19 -12.03 -12.94
C GLU A 71 -11.18 -11.01 -13.49
N THR A 72 -12.35 -11.47 -13.92
CA THR A 72 -13.40 -10.59 -14.47
C THR A 72 -13.90 -9.63 -13.39
N ASP A 73 -14.16 -10.12 -12.18
CA ASP A 73 -14.59 -9.30 -11.05
C ASP A 73 -13.52 -8.27 -10.66
N LEU A 74 -12.25 -8.67 -10.56
CA LEU A 74 -11.12 -7.77 -10.28
C LEU A 74 -11.00 -6.66 -11.32
N ALA A 75 -11.12 -7.00 -12.61
CA ALA A 75 -11.04 -6.04 -13.70
C ALA A 75 -12.20 -5.04 -13.68
N ALA A 76 -13.42 -5.51 -13.40
CA ALA A 76 -14.62 -4.67 -13.36
C ALA A 76 -14.70 -3.78 -12.11
N THR A 77 -14.10 -4.22 -11.00
CA THR A 77 -14.21 -3.57 -9.69
C THR A 77 -12.88 -2.97 -9.25
N VAL A 78 -12.01 -3.77 -8.62
CA VAL A 78 -10.78 -3.32 -7.95
C VAL A 78 -9.88 -2.52 -8.87
N TYR A 79 -9.59 -3.00 -10.08
CA TYR A 79 -8.70 -2.29 -11.01
C TYR A 79 -9.29 -0.97 -11.49
N ARG A 80 -10.60 -0.91 -11.69
CA ARG A 80 -11.28 0.33 -12.07
C ARG A 80 -11.20 1.36 -10.95
N TYR A 81 -11.53 0.97 -9.73
CA TYR A 81 -11.53 1.89 -8.58
C TYR A 81 -10.13 2.36 -8.22
N VAL A 82 -9.13 1.48 -8.30
CA VAL A 82 -7.74 1.88 -8.06
C VAL A 82 -7.29 2.91 -9.09
N LYS A 83 -7.58 2.71 -10.39
CA LYS A 83 -7.23 3.69 -11.44
C LYS A 83 -7.87 5.05 -11.23
N GLU A 84 -9.16 5.06 -10.90
CA GLU A 84 -9.89 6.29 -10.59
C GLU A 84 -9.30 6.98 -9.35
N LEU A 85 -8.94 6.20 -8.32
CA LEU A 85 -8.36 6.71 -7.06
C LEU A 85 -6.98 7.35 -7.27
N VAL A 86 -6.10 6.72 -8.05
CA VAL A 86 -4.75 7.25 -8.31
C VAL A 86 -4.69 8.24 -9.48
N GLY A 87 -5.83 8.56 -10.09
CA GLY A 87 -5.90 9.52 -11.20
C GLY A 87 -5.29 9.05 -12.52
N LEU A 88 -5.18 7.73 -12.75
CA LEU A 88 -4.58 7.16 -13.96
C LEU A 88 -5.50 7.21 -15.20
N GLY A 89 -6.76 7.66 -15.04
CA GLY A 89 -7.71 7.81 -16.13
C GLY A 89 -7.90 6.51 -16.94
N ASN A 90 -7.71 6.59 -18.26
CA ASN A 90 -7.83 5.44 -19.18
C ASN A 90 -6.54 4.62 -19.34
N THR A 91 -5.50 4.88 -18.54
CA THR A 91 -4.27 4.09 -18.58
C THR A 91 -4.56 2.63 -18.26
N LYS A 92 -4.04 1.73 -19.10
CA LYS A 92 -4.24 0.30 -18.94
C LYS A 92 -3.33 -0.22 -17.82
N LEU A 93 -3.93 -0.74 -16.75
CA LEU A 93 -3.25 -1.64 -15.82
C LEU A 93 -2.93 -2.93 -16.57
N SER A 94 -1.64 -3.19 -16.77
CA SER A 94 -1.18 -4.32 -17.58
C SER A 94 -1.02 -5.58 -16.74
N SER A 95 -0.79 -5.42 -15.44
CA SER A 95 -0.64 -6.51 -14.48
C SER A 95 -1.29 -6.18 -13.14
N TRP A 96 -1.86 -7.21 -12.51
CA TRP A 96 -2.37 -7.14 -11.13
C TRP A 96 -1.27 -6.74 -10.13
N ARG A 97 0.00 -7.01 -10.46
CA ARG A 97 1.17 -6.67 -9.65
C ARG A 97 1.43 -5.16 -9.55
N GLU A 98 0.87 -4.37 -10.47
CA GLU A 98 1.00 -2.92 -10.44
C GLU A 98 0.08 -2.30 -9.38
N VAL A 99 -1.02 -2.95 -9.01
CA VAL A 99 -1.99 -2.40 -8.05
C VAL A 99 -1.35 -2.09 -6.69
N PRO A 100 -0.60 -3.00 -6.05
CA PRO A 100 0.13 -2.66 -4.83
C PRO A 100 1.10 -1.50 -5.04
N GLN A 101 1.86 -1.47 -6.13
CA GLN A 101 2.86 -0.42 -6.36
C GLN A 101 2.23 0.98 -6.48
N LEU A 102 1.08 1.07 -7.16
CA LEU A 102 0.32 2.32 -7.29
C LEU A 102 -0.23 2.78 -5.95
N LEU A 103 -0.80 1.87 -5.16
CA LEU A 103 -1.35 2.20 -3.84
C LEU A 103 -0.25 2.56 -2.84
N GLU A 104 0.92 1.93 -2.93
CA GLU A 104 2.11 2.32 -2.16
C GLU A 104 2.54 3.75 -2.52
N SER A 105 2.64 4.05 -3.82
CA SER A 105 3.02 5.39 -4.30
C SER A 105 1.99 6.46 -3.93
N ALA A 106 0.72 6.08 -3.79
CA ALA A 106 -0.35 6.96 -3.32
C ALA A 106 -0.43 7.09 -1.78
N GLY A 107 0.46 6.42 -1.04
CA GLY A 107 0.59 6.58 0.42
C GLY A 107 -0.33 5.68 1.25
N TYR A 108 -0.89 4.62 0.68
CA TYR A 108 -1.76 3.68 1.40
C TYR A 108 -1.01 2.57 2.16
N LYS A 109 0.29 2.43 1.90
CA LYS A 109 1.13 1.49 2.63
C LYS A 109 1.48 2.09 3.99
N ILE A 110 1.35 1.31 5.05
CA ILE A 110 1.67 1.76 6.40
C ILE A 110 3.16 2.12 6.41
N PRO A 111 3.54 3.32 6.85
CA PRO A 111 4.94 3.69 6.99
C PRO A 111 5.61 2.69 7.93
N GLN A 112 6.47 1.84 7.40
CA GLN A 112 7.36 1.09 8.25
C GLN A 112 8.29 2.12 8.90
N PRO A 113 8.49 2.06 10.23
CA PRO A 113 9.50 2.89 10.86
C PRO A 113 10.79 2.66 10.09
N ALA A 114 11.29 3.70 9.44
CA ALA A 114 12.53 3.61 8.71
C ALA A 114 13.55 3.07 9.71
N GLN A 115 14.07 1.87 9.43
CA GLN A 115 15.29 1.42 10.08
C GLN A 115 16.28 2.52 9.73
N LEU A 116 16.62 3.36 10.71
CA LEU A 116 17.71 4.31 10.57
C LEU A 116 18.88 3.44 10.11
N ARG A 117 19.22 3.53 8.82
CA ARG A 117 20.50 3.00 8.34
C ARG A 117 21.54 3.62 9.25
N ASP A 118 22.60 2.89 9.57
CA ASP A 118 23.78 3.40 10.26
C ASP A 118 24.24 4.69 9.55
N VAL A 119 23.66 5.83 9.97
CA VAL A 119 24.09 7.15 9.54
C VAL A 119 25.30 7.33 10.42
N ASP A 120 26.49 7.17 9.85
CA ASP A 120 27.70 7.59 10.53
C ASP A 120 27.50 9.06 10.92
N PRO A 121 27.32 9.36 12.22
CA PRO A 121 27.00 10.72 12.65
C PRO A 121 28.16 11.68 12.37
N ASN A 122 29.33 11.17 12.00
CA ASN A 122 30.49 11.96 11.61
C ASN A 122 30.53 12.26 10.10
N ALA A 123 29.76 11.55 9.27
CA ALA A 123 29.74 11.76 7.81
C ALA A 123 28.61 12.71 7.34
N SER A 124 27.59 12.94 8.17
CA SER A 124 26.45 13.80 7.85
C SER A 124 26.39 15.01 8.79
N THR A 125 27.03 16.11 8.41
CA THR A 125 27.03 17.33 9.21
C THR A 125 25.71 18.09 9.04
N ILE A 126 24.85 18.08 10.07
CA ILE A 126 23.69 18.98 10.14
C ILE A 126 24.08 20.16 11.03
N ASN A 127 24.27 21.34 10.43
CA ASN A 127 24.53 22.57 11.18
C ASN A 127 23.21 23.25 11.56
N ILE A 128 22.79 23.08 12.82
CA ILE A 128 21.67 23.83 13.38
C ILE A 128 22.23 25.12 13.96
N THR A 129 22.01 26.24 13.25
CA THR A 129 22.58 27.53 13.64
C THR A 129 21.75 28.26 14.70
N ASN A 130 20.47 27.93 14.83
CA ASN A 130 19.57 28.60 15.77
C ASN A 130 18.43 27.68 16.22
N ILE A 131 18.24 27.58 17.53
CA ILE A 131 17.10 26.89 18.15
C ILE A 131 16.42 27.91 19.07
N ASN A 132 15.12 28.18 18.87
CA ASN A 132 14.32 28.97 19.79
C ASN A 132 13.15 28.15 20.34
N ILE A 133 12.90 28.27 21.65
CA ILE A 133 11.77 27.65 22.33
C ILE A 133 11.02 28.75 23.07
N GLU A 134 9.85 29.11 22.57
CA GLU A 134 8.98 30.09 23.21
C GLU A 134 7.53 29.60 23.24
N HIS A 135 6.85 29.78 24.37
CA HIS A 135 5.41 29.47 24.52
C HIS A 135 5.03 28.06 24.03
N ASN A 136 5.81 27.05 24.39
CA ASN A 136 5.59 25.65 23.97
C ASN A 136 5.70 25.43 22.45
N LYS A 137 6.30 26.38 21.71
CA LYS A 137 6.62 26.25 20.28
C LYS A 137 8.12 26.13 20.13
N LEU A 138 8.54 25.05 19.46
CA LEU A 138 9.90 24.85 19.02
C LEU A 138 10.01 25.42 17.59
N VAL A 139 10.87 26.41 17.40
CA VAL A 139 11.21 26.95 16.08
C VAL A 139 12.70 26.70 15.84
N PHE A 140 13.01 25.93 14.81
CA PHE A 140 14.38 25.69 14.37
C PHE A 140 14.50 26.05 12.89
N MET A 141 15.65 26.60 12.51
CA MET A 141 15.99 26.91 11.13
C MET A 141 17.07 25.92 10.68
N ILE A 142 16.79 25.14 9.63
CA ILE A 142 17.74 24.16 9.09
C ILE A 142 18.37 24.74 7.83
N LYS A 143 19.71 24.85 7.83
CA LYS A 143 20.48 25.05 6.61
C LYS A 143 21.10 23.72 6.22
N LEU A 144 20.59 23.11 5.15
CA LEU A 144 21.10 21.85 4.63
C LEU A 144 22.07 22.12 3.48
N GLU A 145 23.33 21.67 3.64
CA GLU A 145 24.33 21.67 2.58
C GLU A 145 24.65 20.21 2.23
N ILE A 146 24.38 19.81 0.98
CA ILE A 146 24.66 18.46 0.50
C ILE A 146 26.03 18.48 -0.17
N PRO A 147 27.09 17.91 0.44
CA PRO A 147 28.39 17.86 -0.18
C PRO A 147 28.32 16.94 -1.40
N THR A 148 28.31 17.54 -2.59
CA THR A 148 28.53 16.81 -3.84
C THR A 148 30.03 16.63 -3.98
N LYS A 149 30.50 15.38 -4.02
CA LYS A 149 31.90 15.09 -4.34
C LYS A 149 32.13 15.56 -5.77
N SER A 150 32.84 16.67 -5.94
CA SER A 150 33.40 17.05 -7.22
C SER A 150 34.39 15.96 -7.61
N GLN A 151 34.04 15.11 -8.57
CA GLN A 151 35.02 14.25 -9.24
C GLN A 151 36.01 15.18 -9.94
N GLN A 152 37.22 15.24 -9.39
CA GLN A 152 38.36 15.86 -10.03
C GLN A 152 38.95 14.80 -10.95
N ASP A 153 38.66 14.90 -12.25
CA ASP A 153 39.35 14.15 -13.30
C ASP A 153 40.79 14.69 -13.39
N ASP A 154 41.75 13.78 -13.31
CA ASP A 154 43.19 13.99 -13.45
C ASP A 154 43.59 14.02 -14.94
#